data_AF-A0A4R6V138-F1
#
_entry.id   AF-A0A4R6V138-F1
#
_cell.length_a   1.000
_cell.length_b   1.000
_cell.length_c   1.000
_cell.angle_alpha   90.00
_cell.angle_beta   90.00
_cell.angle_gamma   90.00
#
_symmetry.space_group_name_H-M   'P 1'
#
loop_
_entity.id
_entity.type
_entity.pdbx_description
1 polymer ?
#
loop_
_entity_poly.entity_id
_entity_poly.type
_entity_poly.pdbx_seq_one_letter_code
_entity_poly.pdbx_strand_id
1 'polypeptide(L)'
;MKRVLLLMLAIGGSLSVFADSRLTRFDDPIPLAHYVVDARAVIVAGMNKHGWVIHAETDNYIEALLDKPANQVLLRIGFDNRQITFVRISDVSTDCGKRNGKWPKSCPVDEDDMDRWRNNLRKAILKHIEQLARYDALQRYMESTGKAPRRSPELAPEANDSDSAAESEG
;
A
#
# COMPACT_ATOMS: atom_id res chain seq x y z
N MET A 1 -72.04 20.80 -9.13
CA MET A 1 -71.03 20.07 -9.92
C MET A 1 -69.70 20.15 -9.19
N LYS A 2 -69.13 18.99 -8.83
CA LYS A 2 -67.91 18.84 -8.02
C LYS A 2 -66.66 19.17 -8.85
N ARG A 3 -65.71 19.93 -8.29
CA ARG A 3 -64.31 19.94 -8.75
C ARG A 3 -63.42 19.58 -7.57
N VAL A 4 -62.91 18.36 -7.61
CA VAL A 4 -61.97 17.78 -6.63
C VAL A 4 -60.57 18.22 -7.04
N LEU A 5 -59.87 18.93 -6.15
CA LEU A 5 -58.48 19.35 -6.36
C LEU A 5 -57.56 18.19 -5.93
N LEU A 6 -56.76 17.72 -6.87
CA LEU A 6 -55.88 16.56 -6.72
C LEU A 6 -54.55 17.00 -6.07
N LEU A 7 -54.27 16.50 -4.87
CA LEU A 7 -53.03 16.72 -4.13
C LEU A 7 -51.93 15.85 -4.73
N MET A 8 -50.94 16.44 -5.40
CA MET A 8 -49.74 15.73 -5.86
C MET A 8 -48.74 15.63 -4.71
N LEU A 9 -48.64 14.43 -4.14
CA LEU A 9 -47.64 14.04 -3.16
C LEU A 9 -46.27 13.95 -3.86
N ALA A 10 -45.38 14.90 -3.59
CA ALA A 10 -43.98 14.81 -3.99
C ALA A 10 -43.27 13.82 -3.06
N ILE A 11 -43.17 12.56 -3.52
CA ILE A 11 -42.32 11.54 -2.91
C ILE A 11 -40.87 11.94 -3.22
N GLY A 12 -40.27 12.72 -2.33
CA GLY A 12 -38.85 12.99 -2.33
C GLY A 12 -38.09 11.70 -2.05
N GLY A 13 -37.66 11.02 -3.12
CA GLY A 13 -36.82 9.85 -3.03
C GLY A 13 -35.49 10.21 -2.38
N SER A 14 -35.28 9.69 -1.18
CA SER A 14 -33.99 9.67 -0.50
C SER A 14 -33.00 8.94 -1.41
N LEU A 15 -32.11 9.69 -2.07
CA LEU A 15 -30.97 9.14 -2.77
C LEU A 15 -30.08 8.44 -1.73
N SER A 16 -30.16 7.12 -1.68
CA SER A 16 -29.16 6.31 -1.00
C SER A 16 -27.82 6.51 -1.72
N VAL A 17 -26.95 7.33 -1.14
CA VAL A 17 -25.54 7.37 -1.52
C VAL A 17 -24.95 6.03 -1.09
N PHE A 18 -24.95 5.06 -1.99
CA PHE A 18 -24.17 3.85 -1.81
C PHE A 18 -22.70 4.25 -1.82
N ALA A 19 -22.05 4.23 -0.65
CA ALA A 19 -20.60 4.18 -0.57
C ALA A 19 -20.17 2.91 -1.30
N ASP A 20 -19.60 3.09 -2.48
CA ASP A 20 -19.10 2.04 -3.35
C ASP A 20 -17.88 1.42 -2.64
N SER A 21 -18.12 0.44 -1.77
CA SER A 21 -17.10 -0.41 -1.16
C SER A 21 -16.53 -1.34 -2.23
N ARG A 22 -15.94 -0.77 -3.29
CA ARG A 22 -15.16 -1.54 -4.24
C ARG A 22 -14.00 -2.12 -3.46
N LEU A 23 -13.98 -3.45 -3.36
CA LEU A 23 -12.82 -4.21 -2.94
C LEU A 23 -11.61 -3.66 -3.72
N THR A 24 -10.76 -2.89 -3.05
CA THR A 24 -9.56 -2.32 -3.68
C THR A 24 -8.68 -3.49 -4.11
N ARG A 25 -8.59 -3.73 -5.41
CA ARG A 25 -7.69 -4.73 -5.96
C ARG A 25 -6.26 -4.25 -5.73
N PHE A 26 -5.33 -5.20 -5.68
CA PHE A 26 -3.93 -4.85 -5.53
C PHE A 26 -3.46 -3.88 -6.64
N ASP A 27 -3.89 -4.13 -7.87
CA ASP A 27 -3.51 -3.37 -9.06
C ASP A 27 -4.19 -1.98 -9.13
N ASP A 28 -5.12 -1.66 -8.22
CA ASP A 28 -5.75 -0.34 -8.18
C ASP A 28 -4.72 0.72 -7.78
N PRO A 29 -4.66 1.88 -8.46
CA PRO A 29 -3.77 2.96 -8.05
C PRO A 29 -4.01 3.38 -6.58
N ILE A 30 -2.95 3.70 -5.85
CA ILE A 30 -3.03 4.35 -4.54
C ILE A 30 -2.97 5.85 -4.78
N PRO A 31 -4.06 6.61 -4.55
CA PRO A 31 -4.00 8.06 -4.68
C PRO A 31 -3.09 8.66 -3.61
N LEU A 32 -2.29 9.65 -3.99
CA LEU A 32 -1.43 10.43 -3.12
C LEU A 32 -2.06 11.79 -2.85
N ALA A 33 -2.00 12.21 -1.60
CA ALA A 33 -2.39 13.54 -1.17
C ALA A 33 -1.17 14.46 -1.07
N HIS A 34 -1.41 15.76 -0.93
CA HIS A 34 -0.35 16.79 -0.85
C HIS A 34 0.63 16.60 0.31
N TYR A 35 0.24 15.87 1.37
CA TYR A 35 1.10 15.60 2.52
C TYR A 35 2.13 14.49 2.26
N VAL A 36 2.04 13.79 1.12
CA VAL A 36 3.06 12.84 0.68
C VAL A 36 4.05 13.57 -0.21
N VAL A 37 5.11 14.10 0.40
CA VAL A 37 6.14 14.90 -0.29
C VAL A 37 7.10 14.02 -1.09
N ASP A 38 7.40 12.82 -0.57
CA ASP A 38 8.31 11.86 -1.19
C ASP A 38 7.63 10.49 -1.30
N ALA A 39 7.06 10.22 -2.48
CA ALA A 39 6.42 8.93 -2.78
C ALA A 39 7.41 7.76 -2.71
N ARG A 40 8.65 7.99 -3.14
CA ARG A 40 9.73 6.99 -3.13
C ARG A 40 10.02 6.55 -1.70
N ALA A 41 10.18 7.48 -0.76
CA ALA A 41 10.43 7.16 0.64
C ALA A 41 9.33 6.29 1.25
N VAL A 42 8.06 6.59 0.96
CA VAL A 42 6.90 5.80 1.41
C VAL A 42 6.92 4.38 0.84
N ILE A 43 7.24 4.24 -0.44
CA ILE A 43 7.34 2.92 -1.10
C ILE A 43 8.45 2.09 -0.46
N VAL A 44 9.64 2.66 -0.30
CA VAL A 44 10.80 1.98 0.30
C VAL A 44 10.53 1.57 1.74
N ALA A 45 9.87 2.43 2.53
CA ALA A 45 9.45 2.08 3.89
C ALA A 45 8.49 0.87 3.91
N GLY A 46 7.53 0.83 2.98
CA GLY A 46 6.63 -0.32 2.81
C GLY A 46 7.34 -1.60 2.37
N MET A 47 8.34 -1.49 1.50
CA MET A 47 9.16 -2.61 1.01
C MET A 47 9.97 -3.27 2.12
N ASN A 48 10.67 -2.46 2.93
CA ASN A 48 11.56 -2.91 3.99
C ASN A 48 10.87 -3.82 5.00
N LYS A 49 9.56 -3.63 5.22
CA LYS A 49 8.76 -4.43 6.15
C LYS A 49 8.52 -5.87 5.70
N HIS A 50 8.55 -6.14 4.39
CA HIS A 50 8.11 -7.42 3.83
C HIS A 50 9.20 -8.13 2.99
N GLY A 51 10.46 -7.70 3.13
CA GLY A 51 11.60 -8.33 2.47
C GLY A 51 11.64 -8.10 0.96
N TRP A 52 10.99 -7.05 0.48
CA TRP A 52 11.17 -6.57 -0.89
C TRP A 52 12.46 -5.77 -0.97
N VAL A 53 13.24 -5.99 -2.02
CA VAL A 53 14.49 -5.29 -2.28
C VAL A 53 14.41 -4.52 -3.60
N ILE A 54 15.15 -3.42 -3.69
CA ILE A 54 15.25 -2.64 -4.93
C ILE A 54 16.16 -3.41 -5.89
N HIS A 55 15.61 -3.80 -7.04
CA HIS A 55 16.34 -4.45 -8.13
C HIS A 55 16.89 -3.42 -9.13
N ALA A 56 16.04 -2.46 -9.52
CA ALA A 56 16.39 -1.33 -10.37
C ALA A 56 15.50 -0.14 -10.01
N GLU A 57 15.93 1.08 -10.36
CA GLU A 57 15.19 2.30 -10.03
C GLU A 57 15.42 3.38 -11.07
N THR A 58 14.40 4.23 -11.26
CA THR A 58 14.42 5.47 -12.03
C THR A 58 13.66 6.56 -11.26
N ASP A 59 13.57 7.76 -11.81
CA ASP A 59 12.87 8.88 -11.19
C ASP A 59 11.36 8.66 -11.02
N ASN A 60 10.76 7.71 -11.74
CA ASN A 60 9.31 7.49 -11.76
C ASN A 60 8.88 6.06 -11.47
N TYR A 61 9.81 5.13 -11.23
CA TYR A 61 9.47 3.80 -10.76
C TYR A 61 10.61 3.10 -10.02
N ILE A 62 10.23 2.16 -9.15
CA ILE A 62 11.10 1.17 -8.52
C ILE A 62 10.74 -0.21 -9.06
N GLU A 63 11.73 -0.99 -9.51
CA GLU A 63 11.57 -2.43 -9.70
C GLU A 63 11.89 -3.14 -8.39
N ALA A 64 10.86 -3.69 -7.76
CA ALA A 64 10.90 -4.35 -6.47
C ALA A 64 10.95 -5.87 -6.66
N LEU A 65 11.98 -6.50 -6.11
CA LEU A 65 12.20 -7.93 -6.13
C LEU A 65 11.86 -8.54 -4.77
N LEU A 66 11.09 -9.62 -4.78
CA LEU A 66 10.90 -10.50 -3.64
C LEU A 66 11.52 -11.85 -3.97
N ASP A 67 12.62 -12.16 -3.28
CA ASP A 67 13.34 -13.43 -3.45
C ASP A 67 13.04 -14.35 -2.26
N LYS A 68 12.35 -15.45 -2.51
CA LYS A 68 12.00 -16.50 -1.55
C LYS A 68 12.63 -17.82 -2.02
N PRO A 69 12.89 -18.79 -1.11
CA PRO A 69 13.64 -20.00 -1.46
C PRO A 69 13.17 -20.76 -2.70
N ALA A 70 11.86 -20.73 -2.99
CA ALA A 70 11.28 -21.39 -4.16
C ALA A 70 10.61 -20.43 -5.15
N ASN A 71 10.58 -19.12 -4.87
CA ASN A 71 9.76 -18.17 -5.62
C ASN A 71 10.48 -16.83 -5.77
N GLN A 72 10.50 -16.32 -6.99
CA GLN A 72 11.02 -15.00 -7.31
C GLN A 72 9.92 -14.16 -7.95
N VAL A 73 9.68 -12.97 -7.39
CA VAL A 73 8.64 -12.05 -7.89
C VAL A 73 9.25 -10.69 -8.16
N LEU A 74 9.07 -10.18 -9.36
CA LEU A 74 9.49 -8.84 -9.77
C LEU A 74 8.26 -7.98 -10.07
N LEU A 75 8.13 -6.88 -9.36
CA LEU A 75 7.09 -5.88 -9.56
C LEU A 75 7.73 -4.56 -9.99
N ARG A 76 7.04 -3.80 -10.84
CA ARG A 76 7.33 -2.39 -11.05
C ARG A 76 6.32 -1.55 -10.26
N ILE A 77 6.83 -0.70 -9.39
CA ILE A 77 6.07 0.23 -8.58
C ILE A 77 6.29 1.62 -9.17
N GLY A 78 5.35 2.08 -10.00
CA GLY A 78 5.40 3.41 -10.61
C GLY A 78 4.82 4.47 -9.70
N PHE A 79 5.40 5.66 -9.67
CA PHE A 79 4.90 6.76 -8.85
C PHE A 79 5.03 8.12 -9.56
N ASP A 80 4.05 8.99 -9.32
CA ASP A 80 4.08 10.40 -9.66
C ASP A 80 3.56 11.23 -8.47
N ASN A 81 3.29 12.51 -8.66
CA ASN A 81 2.73 13.39 -7.62
C ASN A 81 1.24 13.15 -7.32
N ARG A 82 0.59 12.20 -7.97
CA ARG A 82 -0.85 11.91 -7.84
C ARG A 82 -1.13 10.51 -7.36
N GLN A 83 -0.29 9.52 -7.68
CA GLN A 83 -0.58 8.13 -7.36
C GLN A 83 0.65 7.21 -7.37
N ILE A 84 0.51 6.07 -6.69
CA ILE A 84 1.39 4.90 -6.80
C ILE A 84 0.64 3.81 -7.57
N THR A 85 1.31 3.13 -8.48
CA THR A 85 0.77 2.06 -9.32
C THR A 85 1.66 0.83 -9.24
N PHE A 86 1.07 -0.36 -9.48
CA PHE A 86 1.78 -1.63 -9.44
C PHE A 86 1.61 -2.36 -10.76
N VAL A 87 2.70 -2.90 -11.29
CA VAL A 87 2.69 -3.74 -12.50
C VAL A 87 3.51 -4.99 -12.21
N ARG A 88 2.92 -6.17 -12.39
CA ARG A 88 3.66 -7.45 -12.33
C ARG A 88 4.56 -7.57 -13.56
N ILE A 89 5.86 -7.75 -13.35
CA ILE A 89 6.86 -7.92 -14.42
C ILE A 89 7.15 -9.41 -14.65
N SER A 90 7.46 -10.13 -13.57
CA SER A 90 7.67 -11.58 -13.64
C SER A 90 7.37 -12.25 -12.31
N ASP A 91 6.95 -13.50 -12.37
CA ASP A 91 6.80 -14.41 -11.24
C ASP A 91 7.29 -15.79 -11.68
N VAL A 92 8.28 -16.33 -10.97
CA VAL A 92 8.91 -17.61 -11.30
C VAL A 92 9.00 -18.44 -10.03
N SER A 93 8.48 -19.66 -10.08
CA SER A 93 8.70 -20.67 -9.07
C SER A 93 9.73 -21.70 -9.54
N THR A 94 10.58 -22.18 -8.63
CA THR A 94 11.52 -23.27 -8.86
C THR A 94 10.93 -24.63 -8.45
N ASP A 95 9.85 -24.64 -7.65
CA ASP A 95 9.15 -25.86 -7.24
C ASP A 95 8.05 -26.24 -8.24
N CYS A 96 8.50 -26.55 -9.44
CA CYS A 96 7.60 -26.95 -10.52
C CYS A 96 7.28 -28.44 -10.41
N GLY A 97 6.44 -28.84 -9.46
CA GLY A 97 6.01 -30.24 -9.31
C GLY A 97 5.76 -30.94 -10.66
N LYS A 98 6.17 -32.22 -10.78
CA LYS A 98 6.09 -32.96 -12.05
C LYS A 98 4.66 -32.99 -12.58
N ARG A 99 4.43 -32.48 -13.80
CA ARG A 99 3.17 -32.69 -14.54
C ARG A 99 3.39 -33.77 -15.59
N ASN A 100 2.57 -34.83 -15.55
CA ASN A 100 2.67 -35.98 -16.47
C ASN A 100 4.08 -36.59 -16.53
N GLY A 101 4.77 -36.65 -15.39
CA GLY A 101 6.13 -37.18 -15.29
C GLY A 101 7.25 -36.29 -15.83
N LYS A 102 6.95 -35.05 -16.28
CA LYS A 102 7.93 -34.08 -16.79
C LYS A 102 7.98 -32.83 -15.90
N TRP A 103 9.18 -32.30 -15.71
CA TRP A 103 9.39 -30.99 -15.07
C TRP A 103 9.04 -29.88 -16.06
N PRO A 104 8.15 -28.93 -15.73
CA PRO A 104 7.91 -27.75 -16.56
C PRO A 104 9.18 -26.90 -16.66
N LYS A 105 9.39 -26.21 -17.79
CA LYS A 105 10.53 -25.29 -17.99
C LYS A 105 10.45 -24.03 -17.11
N SER A 106 9.24 -23.66 -16.72
CA SER A 106 8.91 -22.56 -15.81
C SER A 106 7.50 -22.84 -15.30
N CYS A 107 7.28 -22.55 -14.02
CA CYS A 107 5.96 -22.51 -13.43
C CYS A 107 5.76 -21.14 -12.76
N PRO A 108 4.55 -20.58 -12.87
CA PRO A 108 4.22 -19.36 -12.16
C PRO A 108 4.21 -19.63 -10.66
N VAL A 109 4.35 -18.56 -9.88
CA VAL A 109 4.14 -18.64 -8.43
C VAL A 109 2.66 -18.92 -8.16
N ASP A 110 2.37 -19.62 -7.06
CA ASP A 110 0.99 -19.82 -6.61
C ASP A 110 0.26 -18.48 -6.41
N GLU A 111 -0.96 -18.37 -6.92
CA GLU A 111 -1.69 -17.09 -6.92
C GLU A 111 -2.07 -16.63 -5.50
N ASP A 112 -2.28 -17.55 -4.54
CA ASP A 112 -2.57 -17.17 -3.14
C ASP A 112 -1.34 -16.55 -2.47
N ASP A 113 -0.15 -17.09 -2.76
CA ASP A 113 1.12 -16.54 -2.32
C ASP A 113 1.37 -15.16 -2.94
N MET A 114 1.15 -15.03 -4.24
CA MET A 114 1.24 -13.77 -4.97
C MET A 114 0.31 -12.71 -4.37
N ASP A 115 -0.97 -13.02 -4.20
CA ASP A 115 -1.95 -12.11 -3.62
C ASP A 115 -1.57 -11.71 -2.20
N ARG A 116 -1.11 -12.65 -1.38
CA ARG A 116 -0.68 -12.37 -0.01
C ARG A 116 0.50 -11.39 0.01
N TRP A 117 1.54 -11.63 -0.78
CA TRP A 117 2.73 -10.77 -0.78
C TRP A 117 2.44 -9.38 -1.33
N ARG A 118 1.69 -9.31 -2.43
CA ARG A 118 1.24 -8.05 -3.04
C ARG A 118 0.38 -7.24 -2.07
N ASN A 119 -0.61 -7.86 -1.44
CA ASN A 119 -1.48 -7.20 -0.46
C ASN A 119 -0.72 -6.71 0.76
N ASN A 120 0.27 -7.47 1.26
CA ASN A 120 1.10 -7.03 2.37
C ASN A 120 1.94 -5.81 2.03
N LEU A 121 2.56 -5.78 0.85
CA LEU A 121 3.28 -4.59 0.36
C LEU A 121 2.35 -3.37 0.27
N ARG A 122 1.19 -3.53 -0.36
CA ARG A 122 0.19 -2.44 -0.49
C ARG A 122 -0.23 -1.91 0.88
N LYS A 123 -0.55 -2.79 1.82
CA LYS A 123 -0.94 -2.41 3.19
C LYS A 123 0.17 -1.69 3.94
N ALA A 124 1.42 -2.11 3.76
CA ALA A 124 2.56 -1.45 4.40
C ALA A 124 2.75 -0.02 3.87
N ILE A 125 2.67 0.16 2.55
CA ILE A 125 2.71 1.50 1.91
C ILE A 125 1.56 2.37 2.42
N LEU A 126 0.32 1.85 2.43
CA LEU A 126 -0.84 2.59 2.93
C LEU A 126 -0.70 2.99 4.41
N LYS A 127 -0.12 2.13 5.26
CA LYS A 127 0.13 2.45 6.67
C LYS A 127 1.08 3.64 6.82
N HIS A 128 2.12 3.73 5.98
CA HIS A 128 3.03 4.88 5.99
C HIS A 128 2.35 6.16 5.49
N ILE A 129 1.51 6.08 4.45
CA ILE A 129 0.70 7.23 4.00
C ILE A 129 -0.22 7.71 5.12
N GLU A 130 -0.90 6.78 5.81
CA GLU A 130 -1.79 7.11 6.92
C GLU A 130 -1.04 7.80 8.06
N GLN A 131 0.18 7.35 8.37
CA GLN A 131 1.03 7.99 9.38
C GLN A 131 1.37 9.43 9.00
N LEU A 132 1.71 9.69 7.73
CA LEU A 132 1.93 11.05 7.22
C LEU A 132 0.66 11.91 7.31
N ALA A 133 -0.50 11.34 6.97
CA ALA A 133 -1.79 12.03 7.09
C ALA A 133 -2.07 12.47 8.54
N ARG A 134 -1.77 11.61 9.51
CA ARG A 134 -1.90 11.91 10.95
C ARG A 134 -0.95 13.03 11.38
N TYR A 135 0.29 13.02 10.90
CA TYR A 135 1.24 14.09 11.19
C TYR A 135 0.83 15.44 10.58
N ASP A 136 0.38 15.47 9.32
CA ASP A 136 -0.15 16.69 8.67
C ASP A 136 -1.36 17.25 9.43
N ALA A 137 -2.32 16.38 9.81
CA ALA A 137 -3.48 16.78 10.59
C ALA A 137 -3.09 17.38 11.96
N LEU A 138 -2.11 16.76 12.64
CA LEU A 138 -1.60 17.26 13.93
C LEU A 138 -0.92 18.62 13.77
N GLN A 139 -0.08 18.77 12.75
CA GLN A 139 0.62 20.02 12.48
C GLN A 139 -0.36 21.17 12.21
N ARG A 140 -1.38 20.95 11.36
CA ARG A 140 -2.44 21.94 11.09
C ARG A 140 -3.22 22.32 12.34
N TYR A 141 -3.46 21.36 13.23
CA TYR A 141 -4.09 21.63 14.52
C TYR A 141 -3.21 22.54 15.40
N MET A 142 -1.90 22.30 15.45
CA MET A 142 -0.97 23.15 16.20
C MET A 142 -0.92 24.57 15.65
N GLU A 143 -0.86 24.71 14.33
CA GLU A 143 -0.85 26.00 13.64
C GLU A 143 -2.14 26.80 13.89
N SER A 144 -3.29 26.13 13.88
CA SER A 144 -4.58 26.79 14.11
C SER A 144 -4.87 27.16 15.58
N THR A 145 -4.31 26.42 16.54
CA THR A 145 -4.58 26.63 17.98
C THR A 145 -3.49 27.37 18.74
N GLY A 146 -2.28 27.49 18.16
CA GLY A 146 -1.10 28.03 18.83
C GLY A 146 -0.65 27.22 20.06
N LYS A 147 -1.16 25.99 20.24
CA LYS A 147 -0.86 25.12 21.38
C LYS A 147 -0.08 23.89 20.93
N ALA A 148 0.97 23.55 21.67
CA ALA A 148 1.69 22.30 21.49
C ALA A 148 0.78 21.10 21.85
N PRO A 149 0.84 19.98 21.11
CA PRO A 149 0.03 18.82 21.38
C PRO A 149 0.50 18.21 22.68
N ARG A 150 -0.45 17.82 23.54
CA ARG A 150 -0.11 16.96 24.68
C ARG A 150 0.44 15.65 24.08
N ARG A 151 1.71 15.34 24.30
CA ARG A 151 2.35 14.10 23.83
C ARG A 151 1.47 12.92 24.22
N SER A 152 0.80 12.29 23.24
CA SER A 152 0.36 10.92 23.40
C SER A 152 1.60 10.04 23.29
N PRO A 153 1.87 9.13 24.24
CA PRO A 153 3.11 8.32 24.27
C PRO A 153 3.31 7.39 23.06
N GLU A 154 2.34 7.27 22.17
CA GLU A 154 2.25 6.17 21.20
C GLU A 154 2.78 6.49 19.79
N LEU A 155 3.37 7.66 19.57
CA LEU A 155 3.80 8.14 18.25
C LEU A 155 5.32 8.31 18.09
N ALA A 156 6.12 7.82 19.05
CA ALA A 156 7.55 7.73 18.84
C ALA A 156 7.83 6.73 17.70
N PRO A 157 8.58 7.11 16.64
CA PRO A 157 9.08 6.12 15.71
C PRO A 157 9.89 5.10 16.51
N GLU A 158 9.58 3.81 16.35
CA GLU A 158 10.42 2.74 16.90
C GLU A 158 11.83 2.98 16.37
N ALA A 159 12.70 3.50 17.24
CA ALA A 159 14.11 3.59 16.97
C ALA A 159 14.58 2.16 16.78
N ASN A 160 15.02 1.83 15.58
CA ASN A 160 15.67 0.56 15.29
C ASN A 160 17.00 0.58 16.04
N ASP A 161 17.02 0.08 17.28
CA ASP A 161 18.25 -0.25 18.00
C ASP A 161 18.89 -1.45 17.29
N SER A 162 19.69 -1.14 16.30
CA SER A 162 20.64 -2.06 15.68
C SER A 162 22.05 -1.53 15.94
N ASP A 163 22.45 -1.52 17.20
CA ASP A 163 23.86 -1.36 17.58
C ASP A 163 24.16 -2.18 18.84
N SER A 164 24.54 -3.44 18.62
CA SER A 164 25.28 -4.26 19.59
C SER A 164 25.82 -5.51 18.91
N ALA A 165 27.03 -5.39 18.33
CA ALA A 165 27.99 -6.49 18.26
C ALA A 165 29.32 -6.01 17.67
N ALA A 166 30.21 -5.48 18.51
CA ALA A 166 31.65 -5.63 18.33
C ALA A 166 32.36 -5.16 19.61
N GLU A 167 32.71 -6.10 20.49
CA GLU A 167 33.95 -6.07 21.26
C GLU A 167 34.11 -7.40 22.01
N SER A 168 34.88 -8.31 21.40
CA SER A 168 35.50 -9.44 22.09
C SER A 168 36.79 -9.74 21.34
N GLU A 169 37.89 -9.14 21.78
CA GLU A 169 39.21 -9.71 21.63
C GLU A 169 39.88 -9.70 23.01
N GLY A 170 40.09 -10.91 23.52
CA GLY A 170 40.81 -11.26 24.73
C GLY A 170 41.20 -12.73 24.62
#